data_AF-A0A950GG51-F1
#
_entry.id   AF-A0A950GG51-F1
#
_cell.length_a   1.000
_cell.length_b   1.000
_cell.length_c   1.000
_cell.angle_alpha   90.00
_cell.angle_beta   90.00
_cell.angle_gamma   90.00
#
_symmetry.space_group_name_H-M   'P 1'
#
loop_
_entity.id
_entity.type
_entity.pdbx_description
1 polymer ?
#
loop_
_entity_poly.entity_id
_entity_poly.type
_entity_poly.pdbx_seq_one_letter_code
_entity_poly.pdbx_strand_id
1 'polypeptide(L)'
;MMVLIGVELLSLFFSLSTLSSVRAYVGGEGLWSKAQKDAVFHLYKYGVAGNPEDYRLFLKFLDVPTGDGEARQVLFNAHPDLRSAREGFLKGRNHPDDIKGMIWLFRNFSKTAYIGKAIAVWTEAEPIALE
;
A
#
# COMPACT_ATOMS: atom_id res chain seq x y z
N MET A 1 -26.10 26.01 19.40
CA MET A 1 -26.62 24.90 18.56
C MET A 1 -25.86 24.78 17.24
N MET A 2 -25.79 25.81 16.39
CA MET A 2 -25.06 25.74 15.10
C MET A 2 -23.57 25.34 15.24
N VAL A 3 -22.86 25.89 16.23
CA VAL A 3 -21.44 25.55 16.48
C VAL A 3 -21.28 24.08 16.91
N LEU A 4 -22.16 23.58 17.77
CA LEU A 4 -22.14 22.19 18.23
C LEU A 4 -22.35 21.23 17.05
N ILE A 5 -23.39 21.47 16.24
CA ILE A 5 -23.69 20.68 15.04
C ILE A 5 -22.49 20.71 14.07
N GLY A 6 -21.87 21.87 13.88
CA GLY A 6 -20.68 21.99 13.03
C GLY A 6 -19.50 21.15 13.52
N VAL A 7 -19.23 21.15 14.82
CA VAL A 7 -18.17 20.33 15.44
C VAL A 7 -18.46 18.84 15.32
N GLU A 8 -19.71 18.43 15.56
CA GLU A 8 -20.13 17.02 15.44
C GLU A 8 -19.98 16.50 14.00
N LEU A 9 -20.43 17.27 13.01
CA LEU A 9 -20.29 16.92 11.59
C LEU A 9 -18.83 16.82 11.16
N LEU A 10 -17.97 17.73 11.63
CA LEU A 10 -16.54 17.69 11.35
C LEU A 10 -15.88 16.45 11.97
N SER A 11 -16.21 16.15 13.23
CA SER A 11 -15.71 14.97 13.95
C SER A 11 -16.13 13.67 13.25
N LEU A 12 -17.39 13.59 12.81
CA LEU A 12 -17.91 12.45 12.06
C LEU A 12 -17.20 12.29 10.71
N PHE A 13 -17.07 13.37 9.96
CA PHE A 13 -16.38 13.36 8.66
C PHE A 13 -14.92 12.88 8.80
N PHE A 14 -14.21 13.40 9.80
CA PHE A 14 -12.84 12.99 10.10
C PHE A 14 -12.75 11.51 10.46
N SER A 15 -13.65 11.03 11.31
CA SER A 15 -13.69 9.63 11.76
C SER A 15 -13.97 8.68 10.60
N LEU A 16 -14.96 8.98 9.76
CA LEU A 16 -15.31 8.18 8.57
C LEU A 16 -14.18 8.18 7.53
N SER A 17 -13.57 9.33 7.27
CA SER A 17 -12.45 9.44 6.33
C SER A 17 -11.23 8.65 6.80
N THR A 18 -10.93 8.70 8.10
CA THR A 18 -9.84 7.93 8.71
C THR A 18 -10.12 6.43 8.62
N LEU A 19 -11.33 6.00 8.99
CA LEU A 19 -11.73 4.59 8.92
C LEU A 19 -11.68 4.05 7.49
N SER A 20 -12.16 4.83 6.50
CA SER A 20 -12.09 4.44 5.09
C SER A 20 -10.63 4.29 4.62
N SER A 21 -9.75 5.20 5.05
CA SER A 21 -8.31 5.14 4.71
C SER A 21 -7.62 3.93 5.34
N VAL A 22 -7.96 3.57 6.58
CA VAL A 22 -7.45 2.37 7.25
C VAL A 22 -7.94 1.11 6.52
N ARG A 23 -9.23 1.03 6.18
CA ARG A 23 -9.79 -0.07 5.39
C ARG A 23 -9.04 -0.25 4.06
N ALA A 24 -8.74 0.86 3.38
CA ALA A 24 -7.98 0.83 2.14
C ALA A 24 -6.57 0.24 2.34
N TYR A 25 -5.87 0.61 3.41
CA TYR A 25 -4.56 0.03 3.74
C TYR A 25 -4.60 -1.47 3.99
N VAL A 26 -5.59 -1.94 4.74
CA VAL A 26 -5.78 -3.38 4.99
C VAL A 26 -6.11 -4.12 3.69
N GLY A 27 -6.95 -3.51 2.84
CA GLY A 27 -7.23 -4.04 1.50
C GLY A 27 -5.97 -4.13 0.62
N GLY A 28 -5.14 -3.09 0.65
CA GLY A 28 -3.85 -3.05 -0.04
C GLY A 28 -2.89 -4.13 0.43
N GLU A 29 -2.79 -4.37 1.74
CA GLU A 29 -1.99 -5.49 2.29
C GLU A 29 -2.48 -6.85 1.77
N GLY A 30 -3.80 -7.05 1.65
CA GLY A 30 -4.35 -8.26 1.04
C GLY A 30 -3.97 -8.43 -0.44
N LEU A 31 -3.89 -7.34 -1.21
CA LEU A 31 -3.42 -7.35 -2.60
C LEU A 31 -1.92 -7.68 -2.67
N TRP A 32 -1.13 -7.04 -1.81
CA TRP A 32 0.31 -7.28 -1.68
C TRP A 32 0.60 -8.75 -1.38
N SER A 33 -0.01 -9.30 -0.34
CA SER A 33 0.19 -10.68 0.13
C SER A 33 -0.24 -11.72 -0.90
N LYS A 34 -1.29 -11.44 -1.68
CA LYS A 34 -1.71 -12.32 -2.79
C LYS A 34 -0.73 -12.26 -3.95
N ALA A 35 -0.35 -11.06 -4.38
CA ALA A 35 0.55 -10.89 -5.51
C ALA A 35 1.94 -11.47 -5.23
N GLN A 36 2.46 -11.33 -4.02
CA GLN A 36 3.72 -11.96 -3.63
C GLN A 36 3.66 -13.50 -3.74
N LYS A 37 2.56 -14.13 -3.29
CA LYS A 37 2.37 -15.58 -3.42
C LYS A 37 2.27 -16.02 -4.88
N ASP A 38 1.52 -15.27 -5.69
CA ASP A 38 1.38 -15.55 -7.12
C ASP A 38 2.74 -15.41 -7.85
N ALA A 39 3.54 -14.42 -7.48
CA ALA A 39 4.90 -14.25 -8.00
C ALA A 39 5.77 -15.48 -7.70
N VAL A 40 5.86 -15.89 -6.43
CA VAL A 40 6.66 -17.07 -6.02
C VAL A 40 6.15 -18.35 -6.71
N PHE A 41 4.84 -18.53 -6.83
CA PHE A 41 4.25 -19.67 -7.52
C PHE A 41 4.69 -19.76 -8.99
N HIS A 42 4.64 -18.64 -9.71
CA HIS A 42 5.06 -18.59 -11.10
C HIS A 42 6.58 -18.75 -11.26
N LEU A 43 7.37 -18.21 -10.34
CA LEU A 43 8.82 -18.44 -10.32
C LEU A 43 9.16 -19.93 -10.13
N TYR A 44 8.48 -20.60 -9.21
CA TYR A 44 8.64 -22.04 -9.00
C TYR A 44 8.30 -22.84 -10.27
N LYS A 45 7.17 -22.54 -10.92
CA LYS A 45 6.79 -23.19 -12.18
C LYS A 45 7.83 -23.00 -13.28
N TYR A 46 8.38 -21.79 -13.38
CA TYR A 46 9.47 -21.50 -14.31
C TYR A 46 10.71 -22.36 -14.02
N GLY A 47 11.11 -22.50 -12.75
CA GLY A 47 12.25 -23.34 -12.37
C GLY A 47 12.06 -24.83 -12.72
N VAL A 48 10.83 -25.34 -12.70
CA VAL A 48 10.54 -26.75 -13.02
C VAL A 48 10.43 -26.99 -14.53
N ALA A 49 9.69 -26.14 -15.25
CA ALA A 49 9.34 -26.39 -16.65
C ALA A 49 10.11 -25.54 -17.66
N GLY A 50 10.81 -24.50 -17.22
CA GLY A 50 11.55 -23.55 -18.07
C GLY A 50 10.67 -22.68 -18.97
N ASN A 51 9.35 -22.63 -18.75
CA ASN A 51 8.41 -21.89 -19.60
C ASN A 51 8.57 -20.36 -19.42
N PRO A 52 9.01 -19.60 -20.45
CA PRO A 52 9.22 -18.16 -20.33
C PRO A 52 7.98 -17.37 -19.89
N GLU A 53 6.78 -17.89 -20.17
CA GLU A 53 5.53 -17.24 -19.77
C GLU A 53 5.34 -17.22 -18.24
N ASP A 54 5.80 -18.27 -17.55
CA ASP A 54 5.76 -18.30 -16.08
C ASP A 54 6.71 -17.24 -15.49
N TYR A 55 7.88 -17.03 -16.11
CA TYR A 55 8.77 -15.94 -15.68
C TYR A 55 8.17 -14.55 -15.93
N ARG A 56 7.47 -14.35 -17.05
CA ARG A 56 6.76 -13.10 -17.35
C ARG A 56 5.66 -12.82 -16.31
N LEU A 57 4.94 -13.86 -15.89
CA LEU A 57 3.91 -13.75 -14.86
C LEU A 57 4.51 -13.45 -13.49
N PHE A 58 5.65 -14.07 -13.13
CA PHE A 58 6.40 -13.72 -11.94
C PHE A 58 6.69 -12.21 -11.88
N LEU A 59 7.31 -11.65 -12.93
CA LEU A 59 7.61 -10.21 -12.98
C LEU A 59 6.35 -9.34 -12.85
N LYS A 60 5.27 -9.71 -13.54
CA LYS A 60 3.98 -8.98 -13.49
C LYS A 60 3.34 -8.97 -12.10
N PHE A 61 3.49 -10.06 -11.33
CA PHE A 61 2.98 -10.12 -9.96
C PHE A 61 3.90 -9.40 -8.98
N LEU A 62 5.21 -9.41 -9.24
CA LEU A 62 6.22 -8.68 -8.46
C LEU A 62 6.05 -7.15 -8.55
N ASP A 63 5.44 -6.64 -9.63
CA ASP A 63 5.14 -5.21 -9.76
C ASP A 63 4.27 -4.68 -8.62
N VAL A 64 3.33 -5.48 -8.10
CA VAL A 64 2.42 -5.05 -7.04
C VAL A 64 3.16 -4.71 -5.74
N PRO A 65 3.91 -5.65 -5.12
CA PRO A 65 4.66 -5.34 -3.90
C PRO A 65 5.70 -4.25 -4.12
N THR A 66 6.35 -4.24 -5.29
CA THR A 66 7.32 -3.19 -5.65
C THR A 66 6.67 -1.81 -5.73
N GLY A 67 5.48 -1.70 -6.32
CA GLY A 67 4.74 -0.43 -6.42
C GLY A 67 4.30 0.12 -5.07
N ASP A 68 3.80 -0.74 -4.17
CA ASP A 68 3.48 -0.34 -2.80
C ASP A 68 4.75 0.13 -2.05
N GLY A 69 5.89 -0.51 -2.32
CA GLY A 69 7.21 -0.11 -1.86
C GLY A 69 7.64 1.27 -2.32
N GLU A 70 7.62 1.49 -3.63
CA GLU A 70 7.90 2.78 -4.27
C GLU A 70 7.04 3.88 -3.64
N ALA A 71 5.75 3.63 -3.44
CA ALA A 71 4.85 4.58 -2.79
C ALA A 71 5.27 4.90 -1.35
N ARG A 72 5.59 3.89 -0.53
CA ARG A 72 6.06 4.10 0.85
C ARG A 72 7.38 4.87 0.89
N GLN A 73 8.36 4.50 0.06
CA GLN A 73 9.66 5.17 -0.03
C GLN A 73 9.50 6.66 -0.37
N VAL A 74 8.65 6.98 -1.35
CA VAL A 74 8.34 8.37 -1.69
C VAL A 74 7.75 9.10 -0.49
N LEU A 75 6.80 8.48 0.22
CA LEU A 75 6.09 9.08 1.35
C LEU A 75 6.94 9.26 2.62
N PHE A 76 8.07 8.56 2.76
CA PHE A 76 9.02 8.79 3.85
C PHE A 76 9.80 10.10 3.72
N ASN A 77 9.87 10.68 2.52
CA ASN A 77 10.54 11.97 2.32
C ASN A 77 9.82 13.09 3.07
N ALA A 78 10.58 14.07 3.57
CA ALA A 78 10.01 15.25 4.24
C ALA A 78 9.05 16.04 3.33
N HIS A 79 9.36 16.09 2.03
CA HIS A 79 8.55 16.71 0.98
C HIS A 79 8.27 15.68 -0.13
N PRO A 80 7.27 14.80 0.05
CA PRO A 80 7.01 13.71 -0.88
C PRO A 80 6.33 14.21 -2.16
N ASP A 81 6.74 13.68 -3.33
CA ASP A 81 5.96 13.85 -4.57
C ASP A 81 4.71 12.97 -4.51
N LEU A 82 3.56 13.60 -4.24
CA LEU A 82 2.31 12.88 -4.08
C LEU A 82 1.82 12.23 -5.39
N ARG A 83 2.32 12.67 -6.56
CA ARG A 83 2.00 12.00 -7.83
C ARG A 83 2.75 10.69 -7.94
N SER A 84 4.06 10.67 -7.64
CA SER A 84 4.84 9.43 -7.62
C SER A 84 4.31 8.45 -6.57
N ALA A 85 3.92 8.93 -5.38
CA ALA A 85 3.28 8.07 -4.38
C ALA A 85 1.96 7.46 -4.90
N ARG A 86 1.17 8.25 -5.65
CA ARG A 86 -0.06 7.75 -6.28
C ARG A 86 0.23 6.71 -7.36
N GLU A 87 1.24 6.92 -8.19
CA GLU A 87 1.66 5.96 -9.22
C GLU A 87 2.10 4.63 -8.61
N GLY A 88 2.88 4.66 -7.53
CA GLY A 88 3.26 3.45 -6.79
C GLY A 88 2.03 2.69 -6.26
N PHE A 89 1.08 3.35 -5.61
CA PHE A 89 -0.13 2.68 -5.13
C PHE A 89 -1.03 2.16 -6.26
N LEU A 90 -1.07 2.82 -7.42
CA LEU A 90 -1.77 2.31 -8.61
C LEU A 90 -1.10 1.04 -9.15
N LYS A 91 0.24 1.00 -9.17
CA LYS A 91 1.03 -0.20 -9.50
C LYS A 91 0.79 -1.33 -8.49
N GLY A 92 0.63 -0.98 -7.21
CA GLY A 92 0.13 -1.83 -6.13
C GLY A 92 -1.33 -2.27 -6.25
N ARG A 93 -2.01 -1.92 -7.35
CA ARG A 93 -3.42 -2.26 -7.66
C ARG A 93 -4.43 -1.72 -6.64
N ASN A 94 -4.06 -0.73 -5.84
CA ASN A 94 -4.99 -0.06 -4.93
C ASN A 94 -6.03 0.74 -5.72
N HIS A 95 -7.25 0.84 -5.18
CA HIS A 95 -8.34 1.53 -5.85
C HIS A 95 -8.04 3.04 -5.98
N PRO A 96 -8.19 3.68 -7.16
CA PRO A 96 -7.79 5.08 -7.38
C PRO A 96 -8.38 6.10 -6.40
N ASP A 97 -9.61 5.85 -5.94
CA ASP A 97 -10.34 6.72 -5.00
C ASP A 97 -9.84 6.59 -3.55
N ASP A 98 -9.27 5.44 -3.21
CA ASP A 98 -8.76 5.16 -1.86
C ASP A 98 -7.36 5.76 -1.65
N ILE A 99 -6.58 5.90 -2.72
CA ILE A 99 -5.17 6.32 -2.68
C ILE A 99 -4.96 7.66 -1.96
N LYS A 100 -5.86 8.63 -2.17
CA LYS A 100 -5.75 9.95 -1.50
C LYS A 100 -5.85 9.79 0.02
N GLY A 101 -6.78 8.95 0.48
CA GLY A 101 -6.96 8.62 1.88
C GLY A 101 -5.75 7.87 2.45
N MET A 102 -5.21 6.91 1.70
CA MET A 102 -3.99 6.18 2.08
C MET A 102 -2.80 7.11 2.27
N ILE A 103 -2.50 7.98 1.28
CA ILE A 103 -1.43 8.97 1.38
C ILE A 103 -1.61 9.86 2.62
N TRP A 104 -2.84 10.33 2.86
CA TRP A 104 -3.14 11.16 4.03
C TRP A 104 -2.91 10.39 5.33
N LEU A 105 -3.39 9.15 5.45
CA LEU A 105 -3.22 8.33 6.64
C LEU A 105 -1.73 8.09 6.94
N PHE A 106 -0.93 7.74 5.93
CA PHE A 106 0.52 7.54 6.11
C PHE A 106 1.20 8.78 6.67
N ARG A 107 0.95 9.95 6.06
CA ARG A 107 1.63 11.19 6.43
C ARG A 107 1.26 11.66 7.84
N ASN A 108 0.02 11.41 8.27
CA ASN A 108 -0.48 11.91 9.55
C ASN A 108 -0.34 10.90 10.70
N PHE A 109 -0.31 9.59 10.40
CA PHE A 109 -0.38 8.54 11.43
C PHE A 109 0.79 7.54 11.39
N SER A 110 1.76 7.67 10.49
CA SER A 110 2.94 6.79 10.43
C SER A 110 3.72 6.69 11.73
N LYS A 111 3.68 7.72 12.58
CA LYS A 111 4.34 7.74 13.90
C LYS A 111 3.51 7.14 15.02
N THR A 112 2.25 6.78 14.76
CA THR A 112 1.39 6.12 15.76
C THR A 112 1.89 4.72 16.00
N ALA A 113 2.00 4.27 17.25
CA ALA A 113 2.69 3.03 17.62
C ALA A 113 2.33 1.79 16.76
N TYR A 114 1.04 1.55 16.52
CA TYR A 114 0.59 0.37 15.77
C TYR A 114 0.82 0.50 14.25
N ILE A 115 0.58 1.68 13.65
CA ILE A 115 0.84 1.92 12.22
C ILE A 115 2.35 1.95 11.96
N GLY A 116 3.12 2.64 12.81
CA GLY A 116 4.57 2.70 12.71
C GLY A 116 5.21 1.31 12.81
N LYS A 117 4.71 0.44 13.70
CA LYS A 117 5.14 -0.95 13.77
C LYS A 117 4.84 -1.72 12.47
N ALA A 118 3.65 -1.57 11.90
CA ALA A 118 3.30 -2.22 10.63
C ALA A 118 4.19 -1.73 9.49
N ILE A 119 4.43 -0.42 9.40
CA ILE A 119 5.31 0.19 8.41
C ILE A 119 6.76 -0.33 8.56
N ALA A 120 7.28 -0.42 9.79
CA ALA A 120 8.61 -0.95 10.04
C ALA A 120 8.75 -2.41 9.56
N VAL A 121 7.78 -3.26 9.90
CA VAL A 121 7.76 -4.66 9.45
C VAL A 121 7.73 -4.76 7.93
N TRP A 122 6.91 -3.95 7.24
CA TRP A 122 6.90 -3.95 5.78
C TRP A 122 8.21 -3.44 5.17
N THR A 123 8.84 -2.44 5.80
CA THR A 123 10.13 -1.90 5.35
C THR A 123 11.24 -2.95 5.47
N GLU A 124 11.21 -3.77 6.53
CA GLU A 124 12.16 -4.88 6.71
C GLU A 124 11.87 -6.08 5.79
N ALA A 125 10.59 -6.36 5.51
CA ALA A 125 10.19 -7.47 4.65
C ALA A 125 10.45 -7.20 3.16
N GLU A 126 10.48 -5.95 2.75
CA GLU A 126 10.59 -5.53 1.35
C GLU A 126 11.89 -6.01 0.65
N PRO A 127 13.09 -5.84 1.23
CA PRO A 127 14.30 -6.46 0.67
C PRO A 127 14.19 -7.97 0.53
N ILE A 128 13.62 -8.65 1.52
CA ILE A 128 13.50 -10.12 1.55
C ILE A 128 12.48 -10.62 0.51
N ALA A 129 11.40 -9.87 0.29
CA ALA A 129 10.36 -10.23 -0.67
C ALA A 129 10.77 -9.97 -2.13
N LEU A 130 11.84 -9.19 -2.35
CA LEU A 130 12.38 -8.84 -3.65
C LEU A 130 13.68 -9.61 -4.00
N GLU A 131 14.25 -10.36 -3.04
CA GLU A 131 15.33 -11.35 -3.23
C GLU A 131 14.79 -12.71 -3.71
#